data_AF-A0A2X1PKS6-F1
#
_entry.id   AF-A0A2X1PKS6-F1
#
_cell.length_a   1.000
_cell.length_b   1.000
_cell.length_c   1.000
_cell.angle_alpha   90.00
_cell.angle_beta   90.00
_cell.angle_gamma   90.00
#
_symmetry.space_group_name_H-M   'P 1'
#
loop_
_entity.id
_entity.type
_entity.pdbx_description
1 polymer ?
#
loop_
_entity_poly.entity_id
_entity_poly.type
_entity_poly.pdbx_seq_one_letter_code
_entity_poly.pdbx_strand_id
1 'polypeptide(L)'
;MWENALIAIKEAPIFGHGSNGYEEFRHKQVKSKQMAKTTLNFGSLHNQYLESWVKRGLVGFIALILIILAPIFFFIKNLNTHKFRNKMYLYFRNHTYCFPYILFHKPVILGS
;
A
#
# COMPACT_ATOMS: atom_id res chain seq x y z
N MET A 1 -16.68 1.46 -9.90
CA MET A 1 -15.30 1.95 -9.67
C MET A 1 -14.24 1.07 -10.31
N TRP A 2 -14.29 -0.25 -10.14
CA TRP A 2 -13.30 -1.17 -10.73
C TRP A 2 -13.32 -1.17 -12.27
N GLU A 3 -14.49 -1.06 -12.91
CA GLU A 3 -14.61 -0.92 -14.38
C GLU A 3 -13.87 0.31 -14.91
N ASN A 4 -14.04 1.47 -14.28
CA ASN A 4 -13.33 2.69 -14.67
C ASN A 4 -11.82 2.60 -14.46
N ALA A 5 -11.39 1.83 -13.45
CA ALA A 5 -9.97 1.54 -13.29
C ALA A 5 -9.44 0.63 -14.40
N LEU A 6 -10.22 -0.33 -14.90
CA LEU A 6 -9.84 -1.12 -16.07
C LEU A 6 -9.75 -0.26 -17.34
N ILE A 7 -10.65 0.71 -17.51
CA ILE A 7 -10.57 1.67 -18.61
C ILE A 7 -9.30 2.53 -18.49
N ALA A 8 -8.99 3.05 -17.30
CA ALA A 8 -7.76 3.78 -17.06
C ALA A 8 -6.51 2.91 -17.33
N ILE A 9 -6.49 1.67 -16.84
CA ILE A 9 -5.38 0.73 -17.10
C ILE A 9 -5.20 0.48 -18.59
N LYS A 10 -6.28 0.35 -19.38
CA LYS A 10 -6.18 0.18 -20.84
C LYS A 10 -5.52 1.38 -21.52
N GLU A 11 -5.73 2.59 -21.01
CA GLU A 11 -5.17 3.82 -21.58
C GLU A 11 -3.66 3.98 -21.27
N ALA A 12 -3.22 3.58 -20.07
CA ALA A 12 -1.81 3.65 -19.68
C ALA A 12 -1.36 2.41 -18.86
N PRO A 13 -1.21 1.23 -19.49
CA PRO A 13 -1.01 -0.02 -18.75
C PRO A 13 0.38 -0.17 -18.14
N ILE A 14 1.42 0.40 -18.76
CA ILE A 14 2.82 0.17 -18.40
C ILE A 14 3.29 1.14 -17.31
N PHE A 15 3.09 2.45 -17.51
CA PHE A 15 3.54 3.50 -16.59
C PHE A 15 2.43 4.04 -15.67
N GLY A 16 1.15 3.76 -15.99
CA GLY A 16 0.02 4.34 -15.27
C GLY A 16 -0.20 5.81 -15.61
N HIS A 17 -1.23 6.39 -15.01
CA HIS A 17 -1.64 7.79 -15.18
C HIS A 17 -0.97 8.76 -14.20
N GLY A 18 -0.19 8.26 -13.23
CA GLY A 18 0.26 9.05 -12.10
C GLY A 18 -0.89 9.43 -11.16
N SER A 19 -0.55 10.12 -10.05
CA SER A 19 -1.57 10.63 -9.12
C SER A 19 -2.44 11.71 -9.77
N ASN A 20 -1.79 12.68 -10.44
CA ASN A 20 -2.47 13.84 -11.00
C ASN A 20 -3.27 13.48 -12.26
N GLY A 21 -2.72 12.65 -13.15
CA GLY A 21 -3.43 12.20 -14.35
C GLY A 21 -4.62 11.31 -14.04
N TYR A 22 -4.56 10.51 -12.96
CA TYR A 22 -5.72 9.74 -12.51
C TYR A 22 -6.87 10.63 -12.03
N GLU A 23 -6.58 11.70 -11.28
CA GLU A 23 -7.62 12.65 -10.87
C GLU A 23 -8.25 13.35 -12.09
N GLU A 24 -7.44 13.75 -13.06
CA GLU A 24 -7.93 14.32 -14.32
C GLU A 24 -8.83 13.34 -15.11
N PHE A 25 -8.43 12.08 -15.19
CA PHE A 25 -9.22 11.01 -15.80
C PHE A 25 -10.57 10.85 -15.09
N ARG A 26 -10.58 10.87 -13.75
CA ARG A 26 -11.84 10.81 -12.98
C ARG A 26 -12.74 12.00 -13.25
N HIS A 27 -12.19 13.21 -13.29
CA HIS A 27 -12.97 14.40 -13.62
C HIS A 27 -13.58 14.33 -15.03
N LYS A 28 -12.83 13.84 -16.03
CA LYS A 28 -13.34 13.62 -17.39
C LYS A 28 -14.49 12.59 -17.42
N GLN A 29 -14.33 11.48 -16.71
CA GLN A 29 -15.32 10.41 -16.61
C GLN A 29 -16.63 10.82 -15.89
N VAL A 30 -16.55 11.75 -14.93
CA VAL A 30 -17.74 12.33 -14.29
C VAL A 30 -18.44 13.31 -15.23
N LYS A 31 -17.68 14.11 -15.99
CA LYS A 31 -18.24 15.02 -17.00
C LYS A 31 -18.95 14.26 -18.13
N SER A 32 -18.45 13.09 -18.52
CA SER A 32 -19.08 12.23 -19.55
C SER A 32 -20.30 11.43 -19.04
N LYS A 33 -20.76 11.66 -17.80
CA LYS A 33 -21.84 10.90 -17.11
C LYS A 33 -21.57 9.39 -16.97
N GLN A 34 -20.34 8.93 -17.25
CA GLN A 34 -19.92 7.54 -17.05
C GLN A 34 -19.61 7.23 -15.58
N MET A 35 -19.49 8.27 -14.73
CA MET A 35 -19.42 8.14 -13.28
C MET A 35 -20.40 9.07 -12.56
N ALA A 36 -21.06 8.55 -11.53
CA ALA A 36 -21.87 9.37 -10.63
C ALA A 36 -20.96 10.37 -9.88
N LYS A 37 -21.39 11.63 -9.77
CA LYS A 37 -20.64 12.69 -9.03
C LYS A 37 -20.31 12.29 -7.60
N THR A 38 -21.15 11.47 -6.96
CA THR A 38 -20.93 10.91 -5.62
C THR A 38 -19.64 10.09 -5.51
N THR A 39 -19.15 9.53 -6.62
CA THR A 39 -17.90 8.75 -6.72
C THR A 39 -16.65 9.61 -6.50
N LEU A 40 -16.71 10.93 -6.76
CA LEU A 40 -15.58 11.85 -6.52
C LEU A 40 -15.27 12.02 -5.03
N ASN A 41 -16.27 11.89 -4.16
CA ASN A 41 -16.07 11.96 -2.71
C ASN A 41 -15.29 10.75 -2.17
N PHE A 42 -15.28 9.64 -2.92
CA PHE A 42 -14.51 8.46 -2.58
C PHE A 42 -13.17 8.54 -3.33
N GLY A 43 -12.20 9.19 -2.69
CA GLY A 43 -10.90 9.53 -3.26
C GLY A 43 -10.01 8.34 -3.63
N SER A 44 -10.27 7.15 -3.10
CA SER A 44 -9.43 5.96 -3.30
C SER A 44 -10.21 4.81 -3.94
N LEU A 45 -9.52 3.97 -4.70
CA LEU A 45 -10.03 2.64 -4.97
C LEU A 45 -9.88 1.83 -3.69
N HIS A 46 -10.94 1.13 -3.28
CA HIS A 46 -10.86 0.13 -2.21
C HIS A 46 -10.01 -1.12 -2.57
N ASN A 47 -9.33 -1.10 -3.72
CA ASN A 47 -8.44 -2.15 -4.17
C ASN A 47 -7.05 -1.56 -4.43
N GLN A 48 -6.13 -1.83 -3.51
CA GLN A 48 -4.75 -1.34 -3.54
C GLN A 48 -3.96 -1.85 -4.76
N TYR A 49 -4.33 -3.01 -5.33
CA TYR A 49 -3.74 -3.52 -6.56
C TYR A 49 -4.12 -2.67 -7.76
N LEU A 50 -5.41 -2.38 -7.91
CA LEU A 50 -5.91 -1.51 -8.99
C LEU A 50 -5.40 -0.08 -8.81
N GLU A 51 -5.36 0.43 -7.58
CA GLU A 51 -4.81 1.76 -7.32
C GLU A 51 -3.33 1.87 -7.70
N SER A 52 -2.53 0.86 -7.34
CA SER A 52 -1.11 0.81 -7.70
C SER A 52 -0.91 0.69 -9.20
N TRP A 53 -1.72 -0.12 -9.88
CA TRP A 53 -1.63 -0.27 -11.34
C TRP A 53 -2.08 1.00 -12.07
N VAL A 54 -3.19 1.60 -11.69
CA VAL A 54 -3.68 2.82 -12.34
C VAL A 54 -2.71 3.99 -12.16
N LYS A 55 -2.13 4.17 -10.97
CA LYS A 55 -1.23 5.30 -10.68
C LYS A 55 0.21 5.07 -11.13
N ARG A 56 0.72 3.83 -11.05
CA ARG A 56 2.15 3.51 -11.25
C ARG A 56 2.39 2.45 -12.33
N GLY A 57 1.33 2.01 -13.00
CA GLY A 57 1.39 1.03 -14.06
C GLY A 57 1.73 -0.38 -13.60
N LEU A 58 2.08 -1.22 -14.56
CA LEU A 58 2.55 -2.57 -14.34
C LEU A 58 3.78 -2.62 -13.41
N VAL A 59 4.65 -1.61 -13.48
CA VAL A 59 5.84 -1.49 -12.61
C VAL A 59 5.44 -1.41 -11.15
N GLY A 60 4.48 -0.54 -10.81
CA GLY A 60 3.99 -0.42 -9.44
C GLY A 60 3.26 -1.68 -8.94
N PHE A 61 2.55 -2.37 -9.83
CA PHE A 61 1.89 -3.63 -9.51
C PHE A 61 2.90 -4.74 -9.20
N ILE A 62 3.93 -4.90 -10.03
CA ILE A 62 5.01 -5.87 -9.79
C ILE A 62 5.76 -5.54 -8.50
N ALA A 63 6.08 -4.27 -8.25
CA ALA A 63 6.73 -3.85 -7.02
C ALA A 63 5.90 -4.20 -5.77
N LEU A 64 4.57 -4.00 -5.82
CA LEU A 64 3.66 -4.38 -4.73
C LEU A 64 3.67 -5.90 -4.51
N ILE A 65 3.60 -6.70 -5.57
CA ILE A 65 3.67 -8.16 -5.47
C ILE A 65 5.00 -8.59 -4.87
N LEU A 66 6.13 -8.04 -5.31
CA LEU A 66 7.45 -8.39 -4.79
C LEU A 66 7.57 -8.07 -3.30
N ILE A 67 7.01 -6.94 -2.84
CA ILE A 67 7.04 -6.58 -1.41
C ILE A 67 6.22 -7.54 -0.55
N ILE A 68 5.12 -8.07 -1.09
CA ILE A 68 4.27 -9.06 -0.41
C ILE A 68 4.91 -10.45 -0.45
N LEU A 69 5.54 -10.83 -1.57
CA LEU A 69 6.15 -12.14 -1.74
C LEU A 69 7.51 -12.28 -1.04
N ALA A 70 8.28 -11.20 -0.88
CA ALA A 70 9.58 -11.22 -0.22
C ALA A 70 9.57 -11.86 1.18
N PRO A 71 8.67 -11.47 2.13
CA PRO A 71 8.62 -12.09 3.45
C PRO A 71 8.16 -13.55 3.39
N ILE A 72 7.25 -13.90 2.47
CA ILE A 72 6.76 -15.27 2.28
C ILE A 72 7.90 -16.17 1.78
N PHE A 73 8.66 -15.70 0.79
CA PHE A 73 9.80 -16.43 0.26
C PHE A 73 10.88 -16.66 1.32
N PHE A 74 11.20 -15.64 2.10
CA PHE A 74 12.14 -15.75 3.22
C PHE A 74 11.64 -16.73 4.30
N PHE A 75 10.35 -16.70 4.59
CA PHE A 75 9.70 -17.62 5.54
C PHE A 75 9.80 -19.07 5.06
N ILE A 76 9.40 -19.36 3.82
CA ILE A 76 9.47 -20.72 3.24
C ILE A 76 10.91 -21.23 3.21
N LYS A 77 11.86 -20.39 2.79
CA LYS A 77 13.28 -20.76 2.75
C LYS A 77 13.81 -21.16 4.14
N ASN A 78 13.41 -20.45 5.17
CA ASN A 78 13.86 -20.73 6.53
C ASN A 78 13.11 -21.89 7.21
N LEU A 79 11.87 -22.21 6.81
CA LEU A 79 11.16 -23.40 7.28
C LEU A 79 11.87 -24.71 6.87
N ASN A 80 12.53 -24.73 5.71
CA ASN A 80 13.34 -25.86 5.26
C ASN A 80 14.68 -26.01 6.01
N THR A 81 15.01 -25.09 6.92
CA THR A 81 16.16 -25.24 7.81
C THR A 81 15.70 -25.59 9.23
N HIS A 82 16.15 -26.73 9.76
CA HIS A 82 15.82 -27.29 11.08
C HIS A 82 16.12 -26.37 12.31
N LYS A 83 16.50 -25.11 12.09
CA LYS A 83 16.91 -24.11 13.10
C LYS A 83 15.87 -23.00 13.33
N PHE A 84 14.63 -23.19 12.87
CA PHE A 84 13.62 -22.13 12.83
C PHE A 84 13.05 -21.70 14.19
N ARG A 85 13.04 -22.59 15.18
CA ARG A 85 12.33 -22.34 16.46
C ARG A 85 12.91 -21.20 17.30
N ASN A 86 14.22 -21.00 17.28
CA ASN A 86 14.86 -20.04 18.20
C ASN A 86 15.04 -18.63 17.61
N LYS A 87 15.14 -18.50 16.29
CA LYS A 87 15.46 -17.20 15.65
C LYS A 87 14.24 -16.30 15.49
N MET A 88 13.06 -16.88 15.26
CA MET A 88 11.81 -16.10 15.11
C MET A 88 11.29 -15.56 16.46
N TYR A 89 11.43 -16.32 17.54
CA TYR A 89 11.10 -15.86 18.91
C TYR A 89 11.97 -14.67 19.35
N LEU A 90 13.26 -14.67 19.02
CA LEU A 90 14.18 -13.58 19.36
C LEU A 90 13.89 -12.30 18.55
N TYR A 91 13.48 -12.42 17.28
CA TYR A 91 13.16 -11.26 16.44
C TYR A 91 11.86 -10.56 16.88
N PHE A 92 10.80 -11.32 17.19
CA PHE A 92 9.56 -10.74 17.72
C PHE A 92 9.75 -10.14 19.11
N ARG A 93 10.56 -10.78 19.97
CA ARG A 93 10.83 -10.28 21.34
C ARG A 93 11.64 -8.99 21.32
N ASN A 94 12.64 -8.83 20.46
CA ASN A 94 13.44 -7.60 20.42
C ASN A 94 12.71 -6.39 19.80
N HIS A 95 11.68 -6.59 18.96
CA HIS A 95 10.90 -5.49 18.39
C HIS A 95 9.64 -5.11 19.19
N THR A 96 9.20 -5.92 20.17
CA THR A 96 8.14 -5.51 21.10
C THR A 96 8.63 -4.51 22.15
N TYR A 97 9.94 -4.46 22.45
CA TYR A 97 10.49 -3.55 23.45
C TYR A 97 10.87 -2.15 22.94
N CYS A 98 10.83 -1.88 21.63
CA CYS A 98 11.16 -0.55 21.10
C CYS A 98 9.96 0.39 20.93
N PHE A 99 8.70 -0.08 21.04
CA PHE A 99 7.54 0.77 20.79
C PHE A 99 6.95 1.52 22.01
N PRO A 100 7.17 1.16 23.30
CA PRO A 100 6.58 1.96 24.39
C PRO A 100 7.49 3.06 24.94
N TYR A 101 8.80 3.08 24.64
CA TYR A 101 9.74 4.01 25.30
C TYR A 101 9.64 5.48 24.83
N ILE A 102 8.94 5.75 23.71
CA ILE A 102 8.83 7.11 23.16
C ILE A 102 7.57 7.85 23.67
N LEU A 103 6.61 7.14 24.27
CA LEU A 103 5.29 7.72 24.62
C LEU A 103 5.15 8.17 26.08
N PHE A 104 6.12 7.92 26.97
CA PHE A 104 5.97 8.17 28.42
C PHE A 104 7.03 9.05 29.10
N HIS A 105 7.87 9.77 28.36
CA HIS A 105 8.77 10.77 28.95
C HIS A 105 8.43 12.19 28.46
N LYS A 106 7.37 12.80 29.02
CA LYS A 106 7.31 14.26 29.16
C LYS A 106 7.99 14.64 30.48
N PRO A 107 8.99 15.53 30.50
CA PRO A 107 9.53 16.06 31.73
C PRO A 107 8.53 17.07 32.31
N VAL A 108 7.99 16.80 33.49
CA VAL A 108 7.34 17.83 34.31
C VAL A 108 8.46 18.59 35.02
N ILE A 109 8.84 19.74 34.45
CA ILE A 109 9.60 20.79 35.12
C ILE A 109 8.64 21.98 35.27
N LEU A 110 8.36 22.35 36.52
CA LEU A 110 7.88 23.64 37.05
C LEU A 110 7.64 23.35 38.55
N GLY A 111 8.37 23.89 39.52
CA GLY A 111 8.94 25.22 39.61
C GLY A 111 8.10 26.06 40.58
N SER A 112 8.32 25.88 41.89
CA SER A 112 8.11 26.87 42.98
C SER A 112 8.38 26.24 44.33
#